data_AF-A0A3D2CQB0-F1
#
_entry.id   AF-A0A3D2CQB0-F1
#
_cell.length_a   1.000
_cell.length_b   1.000
_cell.length_c   1.000
_cell.angle_alpha   90.00
_cell.angle_beta   90.00
_cell.angle_gamma   90.00
#
_symmetry.space_group_name_H-M   'P 1'
#
loop_
_entity.id
_entity.type
_entity.pdbx_description
1 polymer ?
#
loop_
_entity_poly.entity_id
_entity_poly.type
_entity_poly.pdbx_seq_one_letter_code
_entity_poly.pdbx_strand_id
1 'polypeptide(L)'
;MMSEQEMKSMEKYALDILKNNPSPKWVTVLQTESGSMVFSFDDLTGEDTAAALKKCGETWVKKAITVCSTGVCPPCAGVRDMLLKLDSRNALTEVIGQGWDSLQVRTLEHYVPERK
;
A
#
# COMPACT_ATOMS: atom_id res chain seq x y z
N MET A 1 -1.29 9.55 -12.91
CA MET A 1 -1.72 8.14 -12.93
C MET A 1 -0.47 7.30 -13.17
N MET A 2 -0.23 6.29 -12.34
CA MET A 2 0.96 5.42 -12.41
C MET A 2 1.06 4.67 -13.75
N SER A 3 2.25 4.63 -14.34
CA SER A 3 2.53 3.87 -15.56
C SER A 3 2.64 2.37 -15.31
N GLU A 4 2.51 1.56 -16.37
CA GLU A 4 2.67 0.10 -16.29
C GLU A 4 4.05 -0.33 -15.81
N GLN A 5 5.10 0.39 -16.23
CA GLN A 5 6.46 0.13 -15.79
C GLN A 5 6.63 0.41 -14.29
N GLU A 6 6.05 1.50 -13.78
CA GLU A 6 6.07 1.82 -12.36
C GLU A 6 5.31 0.76 -11.55
N MET A 7 4.15 0.30 -12.03
CA MET A 7 3.39 -0.77 -11.37
C MET A 7 4.21 -2.06 -11.24
N LYS A 8 4.78 -2.55 -12.35
CA LYS A 8 5.62 -3.76 -12.36
C LYS A 8 6.86 -3.60 -11.48
N SER A 9 7.46 -2.42 -11.45
CA SER A 9 8.63 -2.16 -10.61
C SER A 9 8.27 -2.18 -9.12
N MET A 10 7.13 -1.60 -8.73
CA MET A 10 6.68 -1.59 -7.34
C MET A 10 6.21 -2.97 -6.88
N GLU A 11 5.51 -3.72 -7.74
CA GLU A 11 5.13 -5.12 -7.50
C GLU A 11 6.36 -5.99 -7.29
N LYS A 12 7.35 -5.92 -8.19
CA LYS A 12 8.59 -6.68 -8.06
C LYS A 12 9.29 -6.36 -6.74
N TYR A 13 9.39 -5.08 -6.39
CA TYR A 13 10.00 -4.65 -5.13
C TYR A 13 9.28 -5.25 -3.91
N ALA A 14 7.95 -5.22 -3.90
CA ALA A 14 7.16 -5.81 -2.81
C ALA A 14 7.32 -7.33 -2.74
N LEU A 15 7.32 -8.03 -3.88
CA LEU A 15 7.53 -9.47 -3.95
C LEU A 15 8.94 -9.87 -3.48
N ASP A 16 9.96 -9.09 -3.84
CA ASP A 16 11.34 -9.32 -3.38
C ASP A 16 11.45 -9.15 -1.86
N ILE A 17 10.77 -8.15 -1.28
CA ILE A 17 10.69 -7.99 0.19
C ILE A 17 10.04 -9.22 0.82
N LEU A 18 8.88 -9.65 0.33
CA LEU A 18 8.15 -10.79 0.90
C LEU A 18 8.96 -12.09 0.77
N LYS A 19 9.60 -12.33 -0.38
CA LYS A 19 10.41 -13.53 -0.60
C LYS A 19 11.63 -13.62 0.33
N ASN A 20 12.22 -12.49 0.66
CA ASN A 20 13.37 -12.42 1.58
C ASN A 20 12.98 -12.49 3.06
N ASN A 21 11.68 -12.51 3.37
CA ASN A 21 11.14 -12.61 4.72
C ASN A 21 10.17 -13.79 4.78
N PRO A 22 10.61 -15.00 5.18
CA PRO A 22 9.79 -16.21 5.05
C PRO A 22 8.65 -16.33 6.07
N SER A 23 8.60 -15.48 7.10
CA SER A 23 7.58 -15.53 8.15
C SER A 23 6.31 -14.74 7.82
N PRO A 24 6.39 -13.50 7.28
CA PRO A 24 5.20 -12.75 6.92
C PRO A 24 4.37 -13.39 5.81
N LYS A 25 3.06 -13.22 5.89
CA LYS A 25 2.11 -13.70 4.87
C LYS A 25 1.87 -12.67 3.78
N TRP A 26 1.94 -11.39 4.13
CA TRP A 26 1.86 -10.29 3.18
C TRP A 26 2.74 -9.10 3.61
N VAL A 27 3.01 -8.23 2.64
CA VAL A 27 3.71 -6.96 2.85
C VAL A 27 2.94 -5.84 2.16
N THR A 28 2.76 -4.73 2.86
CA THR A 28 2.30 -3.48 2.26
C THR A 28 3.51 -2.58 2.03
N VAL A 29 3.65 -2.07 0.80
CA VAL A 29 4.69 -1.12 0.41
C VAL A 29 4.04 0.19 0.00
N LEU A 30 4.59 1.30 0.48
CA LEU A 30 4.09 2.65 0.22
C LEU A 30 5.22 3.53 -0.31
N GLN A 31 4.90 4.37 -1.30
CA GLN A 31 5.75 5.45 -1.76
C GLN A 31 5.17 6.79 -1.29
N THR A 32 5.95 7.51 -0.48
CA THR A 32 5.60 8.82 0.09
C THR A 32 5.73 9.96 -0.94
N GLU A 33 5.31 11.17 -0.57
CA GLU A 33 5.43 12.36 -1.43
C GLU A 33 6.87 12.64 -1.86
N SER A 34 7.82 12.51 -0.93
CA SER A 34 9.27 12.68 -1.16
C SER A 34 9.92 11.56 -1.98
N GLY A 35 9.18 10.49 -2.28
CA GLY A 35 9.70 9.31 -2.97
C GLY A 35 10.30 8.25 -2.05
N SER A 36 10.27 8.46 -0.72
CA SER A 36 10.71 7.45 0.25
C SER A 36 9.79 6.22 0.20
N MET A 37 10.41 5.02 0.23
CA MET A 37 9.71 3.75 0.27
C MET A 37 9.62 3.26 1.72
N VAL A 38 8.41 3.00 2.19
CA VAL A 38 8.16 2.39 3.51
C VAL A 38 7.38 1.10 3.33
N PHE A 39 7.56 0.15 4.24
CA PHE A 39 6.83 -1.11 4.19
C PHE A 39 6.49 -1.63 5.59
N SER A 40 5.44 -2.42 5.68
CA SER A 40 4.96 -3.09 6.89
C SER A 40 4.54 -4.52 6.56
N PHE A 41 4.71 -5.42 7.51
CA PHE A 41 4.39 -6.84 7.39
C PHE A 41 3.15 -7.18 8.19
N ASP A 42 2.26 -7.99 7.62
CA ASP A 42 1.07 -8.52 8.31
C ASP A 42 0.22 -7.46 9.05
N ASP A 43 0.29 -6.20 8.60
CA ASP A 43 -0.29 -5.06 9.32
C ASP A 43 -1.80 -4.97 9.09
N LEU A 44 -2.55 -5.54 10.04
CA LEU A 44 -4.01 -5.52 10.01
C LEU A 44 -4.60 -4.20 10.52
N THR A 45 -3.89 -3.51 11.42
CA THR A 45 -4.39 -2.34 12.17
C THR A 45 -3.94 -1.01 11.58
N GLY A 46 -2.85 -1.00 10.83
CA GLY A 46 -2.18 0.20 10.33
C GLY A 46 -1.13 0.77 11.28
N GLU A 47 -0.91 0.17 12.46
CA GLU A 47 -0.01 0.71 13.49
C GLU A 47 1.46 0.67 13.04
N ASP A 48 1.89 -0.43 12.43
CA ASP A 48 3.26 -0.57 11.92
C ASP A 48 3.51 0.39 10.75
N THR A 49 2.52 0.51 9.87
CA THR A 49 2.55 1.46 8.77
C THR A 49 2.65 2.91 9.29
N ALA A 50 1.86 3.27 10.31
CA ALA A 50 1.90 4.60 10.92
C ALA A 50 3.27 4.87 11.57
N ALA A 51 3.83 3.88 12.26
CA ALA A 51 5.16 3.98 12.87
C ALA A 51 6.26 4.16 11.83
N ALA A 52 6.18 3.45 10.70
CA ALA A 52 7.12 3.59 9.59
C ALA A 52 7.06 4.99 8.95
N LEU A 53 5.84 5.47 8.66
CA LEU A 53 5.63 6.82 8.12
C LEU A 53 6.11 7.91 9.07
N LYS A 54 5.84 7.77 10.37
CA LYS A 54 6.31 8.71 11.41
C LYS A 54 7.83 8.79 11.47
N LYS A 55 8.56 7.66 11.31
CA LYS A 55 10.03 7.66 11.27
C LYS A 55 10.58 8.43 10.07
N CYS A 56 9.85 8.46 8.96
CA CYS A 56 10.20 9.24 7.77
C CYS A 56 9.67 10.69 7.81
N GLY A 57 8.87 11.06 8.81
CA GLY A 57 8.25 12.39 8.90
C GLY A 57 7.18 12.64 7.83
N GLU A 58 6.60 11.58 7.26
CA GLU A 58 5.68 11.64 6.14
C GLU A 58 4.25 11.31 6.60
N THR A 59 3.26 12.06 6.12
CA THR A 59 1.84 11.79 6.39
C THR A 59 1.07 11.43 5.13
N TRP A 60 1.58 11.82 3.96
CA TRP A 60 0.94 11.60 2.67
C TRP A 60 1.69 10.58 1.82
N VAL A 61 0.92 9.64 1.28
CA VAL A 61 1.37 8.53 0.44
C VAL A 61 0.83 8.74 -0.97
N LYS A 62 1.72 8.71 -1.96
CA LYS A 62 1.33 8.81 -3.37
C LYS A 62 0.91 7.48 -3.94
N LYS A 63 1.62 6.40 -3.59
CA LYS A 63 1.39 5.06 -4.16
C LYS A 63 1.43 3.98 -3.09
N ALA A 64 0.65 2.93 -3.28
CA ALA A 64 0.60 1.78 -2.38
C ALA A 64 0.42 0.48 -3.17
N ILE A 65 1.00 -0.59 -2.66
CA ILE A 65 0.73 -1.96 -3.09
C ILE A 65 0.76 -2.88 -1.88
N THR A 66 -0.11 -3.89 -1.86
CA THR A 66 0.02 -5.01 -0.93
C THR A 66 0.15 -6.30 -1.72
N VAL A 67 1.13 -7.12 -1.37
CA VAL A 67 1.34 -8.44 -2.00
C VAL A 67 1.33 -9.52 -0.94
N CYS A 68 0.72 -10.65 -1.30
CA CYS A 68 0.69 -11.86 -0.50
C CYS A 68 1.11 -13.07 -1.37
N SER A 69 1.18 -14.26 -0.79
CA SER A 69 1.55 -15.48 -1.52
C SER A 69 0.65 -15.81 -2.71
N THR A 70 -0.57 -15.29 -2.75
CA THR A 70 -1.54 -15.51 -3.83
C THR A 70 -1.61 -14.37 -4.86
N GLY A 71 -0.83 -13.30 -4.67
CA GLY A 71 -0.78 -12.15 -5.59
C GLY A 71 -1.01 -10.80 -4.91
N VAL A 72 -1.37 -9.80 -5.72
CA VAL A 72 -1.65 -8.42 -5.26
C VAL A 72 -3.03 -8.36 -4.61
N CYS A 73 -3.13 -7.71 -3.46
CA CYS A 73 -4.39 -7.43 -2.79
C CYS A 73 -4.48 -5.96 -2.36
N PRO A 74 -5.69 -5.41 -2.14
CA PRO A 74 -5.82 -4.10 -1.53
C PRO A 74 -5.24 -4.09 -0.11
N PRO A 75 -4.71 -2.96 0.38
CA PRO A 75 -4.32 -2.83 1.79
C PRO A 75 -5.47 -3.17 2.74
N CYS A 76 -5.13 -3.76 3.89
CA CYS A 76 -6.09 -4.13 4.93
C CYS A 76 -6.91 -2.92 5.40
N ALA A 77 -8.13 -3.17 5.89
CA ALA A 77 -9.04 -2.11 6.32
C ALA A 77 -8.42 -1.15 7.35
N GLY A 78 -7.69 -1.67 8.34
CA GLY A 78 -6.99 -0.86 9.33
C GLY A 78 -5.93 0.06 8.72
N VAL A 79 -5.13 -0.44 7.77
CA VAL A 79 -4.15 0.38 7.03
C VAL A 79 -4.84 1.49 6.25
N ARG A 80 -5.93 1.18 5.52
CA ARG A 80 -6.69 2.19 4.76
C ARG A 80 -7.27 3.26 5.68
N ASP A 81 -7.90 2.85 6.78
CA ASP A 81 -8.49 3.77 7.76
C ASP A 81 -7.44 4.62 8.46
N MET A 82 -6.28 4.04 8.80
CA MET A 82 -5.15 4.75 9.38
C MET A 82 -4.64 5.81 8.41
N LEU A 83 -4.37 5.46 7.15
CA LEU A 83 -3.89 6.42 6.15
C LEU A 83 -4.86 7.59 5.99
N LEU A 84 -6.17 7.33 5.90
CA LEU A 84 -7.17 8.38 5.81
C LEU A 84 -7.24 9.29 7.05
N LYS A 85 -7.00 8.74 8.25
CA LYS A 85 -6.94 9.53 9.49
C LYS A 85 -5.65 10.34 9.60
N LEU A 86 -4.55 9.82 9.04
CA LEU A 86 -3.24 10.44 9.09
C LEU A 86 -3.18 11.70 8.22
N ASP A 87 -3.74 11.63 7.01
CA ASP A 87 -3.83 12.76 6.08
C ASP A 87 -4.98 12.52 5.11
N SER A 88 -5.90 13.47 4.97
CA SER A 88 -7.06 13.33 4.08
C SER A 88 -6.65 13.19 2.61
N ARG A 89 -5.46 13.67 2.21
CA ARG A 89 -4.93 13.51 0.85
C ARG A 89 -4.64 12.04 0.51
N ASN A 90 -4.51 11.16 1.51
CA ASN A 90 -4.35 9.72 1.27
C ASN A 90 -5.57 9.09 0.60
N ALA A 91 -6.73 9.75 0.57
CA ALA A 91 -7.86 9.32 -0.26
C ALA A 91 -7.45 9.16 -1.74
N LEU A 92 -6.51 9.99 -2.20
CA LEU A 92 -5.99 10.03 -3.57
C LEU A 92 -4.78 9.11 -3.80
N THR A 93 -4.34 8.36 -2.78
CA THR A 93 -3.21 7.42 -2.94
C THR A 93 -3.53 6.41 -4.03
N GLU A 94 -2.62 6.26 -5.00
CA GLU A 94 -2.72 5.28 -6.08
C GLU A 94 -2.40 3.88 -5.55
N VAL A 95 -3.41 3.05 -5.41
CA VAL A 95 -3.30 1.67 -4.94
C VAL A 95 -3.28 0.74 -6.14
N ILE A 96 -2.22 -0.07 -6.24
CA ILE A 96 -2.17 -1.19 -7.18
C ILE A 96 -2.97 -2.35 -6.57
N GLY A 97 -4.00 -2.80 -7.29
CA GLY A 97 -4.87 -3.90 -6.92
C GLY A 97 -5.04 -4.92 -8.05
N GLN A 98 -5.59 -6.08 -7.74
CA GLN A 98 -5.93 -7.10 -8.72
C GLN A 98 -7.26 -6.76 -9.40
N GLY A 99 -7.26 -6.63 -10.73
CA GLY A 99 -8.45 -6.59 -11.57
C GLY A 99 -8.81 -7.98 -12.14
N TRP A 100 -9.83 -8.03 -13.00
CA TRP A 100 -10.34 -9.29 -13.58
C TRP A 100 -9.31 -10.03 -14.43
N ASP A 101 -8.56 -9.30 -15.27
CA ASP A 101 -7.57 -9.89 -16.21
C ASP A 101 -6.15 -9.35 -15.99
N SER A 102 -5.98 -8.31 -15.17
CA SER A 102 -4.71 -7.60 -15.00
C SER A 102 -4.66 -6.78 -13.72
N LEU A 103 -3.47 -6.31 -13.34
CA LEU A 103 -3.32 -5.30 -12.29
C LEU A 103 -4.00 -3.99 -12.72
N GLN A 104 -4.63 -3.33 -11.76
CA GLN A 104 -5.29 -2.05 -11.93
C GLN A 104 -4.81 -1.07 -10.88
N VAL A 105 -4.91 0.22 -11.20
CA VAL A 105 -4.71 1.31 -10.25
C VAL A 105 -6.06 1.91 -9.90
N ARG A 106 -6.33 2.03 -8.61
CA ARG A 106 -7.48 2.76 -8.07
C ARG A 106 -7.02 3.66 -6.94
N THR A 107 -7.79 4.68 -6.62
CA THR A 107 -7.54 5.51 -5.44
C THR A 107 -7.82 4.72 -4.15
N LEU A 108 -7.19 5.08 -3.03
CA LEU A 108 -7.42 4.41 -1.75
C LEU A 108 -8.90 4.44 -1.35
N GLU A 109 -9.57 5.57 -1.61
CA GLU A 109 -11.00 5.75 -1.34
C GLU A 109 -11.88 4.71 -2.05
N HIS A 110 -11.49 4.21 -3.22
CA HIS A 110 -12.22 3.16 -3.95
C HIS A 110 -12.36 1.87 -3.12
N TYR A 111 -11.40 1.62 -2.24
CA TYR A 111 -11.35 0.43 -1.40
C TYR A 111 -11.97 0.64 -0.01
N VAL A 112 -12.51 1.83 0.27
CA VAL A 112 -13.18 2.12 1.54
C VAL A 112 -14.67 2.05 1.31
N PRO A 113 -15.38 1.05 1.88
CA PRO A 113 -16.84 1.00 1.78
C PRO A 113 -17.43 2.30 2.30
N GLU A 114 -18.45 2.83 1.62
CA GLU A 114 -19.13 4.07 2.01
C GLU A 114 -19.36 4.10 3.52
N ARG A 115 -18.71 5.04 4.20
CA ARG A 115 -18.92 5.29 5.64
C ARG A 115 -20.34 5.86 5.78
N LYS A 116 -21.32 4.98 5.95
CA LYS A 116 -22.69 5.34 6.33
C LYS A 116 -22.71 5.98 7.71
#